data_AF-A0A7X9ZS13-F1
#
_entry.id   AF-A0A7X9ZS13-F1
#
_cell.length_a   1.000
_cell.length_b   1.000
_cell.length_c   1.000
_cell.angle_alpha   90.00
_cell.angle_beta   90.00
_cell.angle_gamma   90.00
#
_symmetry.space_group_name_H-M   'P 1'
#
loop_
_entity.id
_entity.type
_entity.pdbx_description
1 polymer ?
#
loop_
_entity_poly.entity_id
_entity_poly.type
_entity_poly.pdbx_seq_one_letter_code
_entity_poly.pdbx_strand_id
1 'polypeptide(L)'
;MLAEAEGALDRRARQYPDLVAKGRMDEKVAADEIRIWTSIVADWRSIVSGRGNKGVDATIEDKIAVLTDTIARYDTAMAKEIRASGSRIQRYINMGADFYMLRVLHGDAIDPIFDIWQRRDRIEEMRDLYREELPGHPGLYSGIDDYLAFHQQLRADRQERKAA
;
A
#
# COMPACT_ATOMS: atom_id res chain seq x y z
N MET A 1 -2.29 -0.63 -6.72
CA MET A 1 -2.54 -1.53 -5.57
C MET A 1 -1.94 -2.92 -5.77
N LEU A 2 -2.39 -3.75 -6.74
CA LEU A 2 -1.84 -5.11 -6.94
C LEU A 2 -0.30 -5.19 -6.98
N ALA A 3 0.36 -4.41 -7.83
CA ALA A 3 1.84 -4.43 -7.92
C ALA A 3 2.53 -4.07 -6.59
N GLU A 4 1.91 -3.20 -5.78
CA GLU A 4 2.45 -2.89 -4.46
C GLU A 4 2.25 -4.05 -3.49
N ALA A 5 1.08 -4.70 -3.49
CA ALA A 5 0.81 -5.87 -2.66
C ALA A 5 1.77 -7.02 -3.00
N GLU A 6 1.99 -7.31 -4.28
CA GLU A 6 2.95 -8.31 -4.73
C GLU A 6 4.38 -7.95 -4.32
N GLY A 7 4.79 -6.70 -4.52
CA GLY A 7 6.10 -6.22 -4.06
C GLY A 7 6.27 -6.30 -2.54
N ALA A 8 5.21 -6.03 -1.77
CA ALA A 8 5.22 -6.09 -0.31
C ALA A 8 5.35 -7.53 0.20
N LEU A 9 4.67 -8.49 -0.44
CA LEU A 9 4.80 -9.92 -0.15
C LEU A 9 6.22 -10.41 -0.48
N ASP A 10 6.72 -10.08 -1.67
CA ASP A 10 8.04 -10.51 -2.14
C ASP A 10 9.19 -9.98 -1.25
N ARG A 11 9.12 -8.70 -0.84
CA ARG A 11 10.09 -8.14 0.14
C ARG A 11 10.12 -8.94 1.45
N ARG A 12 8.96 -9.33 1.97
CA ARG A 12 8.85 -10.11 3.22
C ARG A 12 9.36 -11.53 3.04
N ALA A 13 8.96 -12.21 1.97
CA ALA A 13 9.44 -13.55 1.63
C ALA A 13 10.98 -13.61 1.53
N ARG A 14 11.61 -12.53 1.04
CA ARG A 14 13.06 -12.41 0.96
C ARG A 14 13.73 -12.04 2.29
N GLN A 15 13.13 -11.16 3.10
CA GLN A 15 13.78 -10.60 4.30
C GLN A 15 13.51 -11.42 5.57
N TYR A 16 12.32 -11.98 5.73
CA TYR A 16 11.89 -12.61 6.98
C TYR A 16 12.71 -13.85 7.35
N PRO A 17 13.10 -14.74 6.41
CA PRO A 17 13.94 -15.89 6.75
C PRO A 17 15.25 -15.50 7.46
N ASP A 18 15.90 -14.43 6.99
CA ASP A 18 17.14 -13.93 7.60
C ASP A 18 16.90 -13.28 8.98
N LEU A 19 15.79 -12.56 9.15
CA LEU A 19 15.42 -11.98 10.45
C LEU A 19 15.09 -13.05 11.49
N VAL A 20 14.39 -14.11 11.09
CA VAL A 20 14.07 -15.27 11.94
C VAL A 20 15.34 -16.01 12.31
N ALA A 21 16.21 -16.33 11.34
CA ALA A 21 17.49 -17.00 11.61
C ALA A 21 18.39 -16.20 12.57
N LYS A 22 18.31 -14.87 12.54
CA LYS A 22 19.04 -13.96 13.46
C LYS A 22 18.35 -13.72 14.80
N GLY A 23 17.22 -14.35 15.07
CA GLY A 23 16.44 -14.16 16.31
C GLY A 23 15.85 -12.74 16.46
N ARG A 24 15.73 -11.98 15.36
CA ARG A 24 15.18 -10.61 15.34
C ARG A 24 13.69 -10.57 15.05
N MET A 25 13.11 -11.71 14.71
CA MET A 25 11.69 -11.87 14.42
C MET A 25 11.27 -13.28 14.85
N ASP A 26 10.08 -13.39 15.43
CA ASP A 26 9.47 -14.67 15.76
C ASP A 26 9.01 -15.39 14.48
N GLU A 27 9.28 -16.69 14.39
CA GLU A 27 8.97 -17.50 13.20
C GLU A 27 7.46 -17.55 12.92
N LYS A 28 6.63 -17.66 13.96
CA LYS A 28 5.19 -17.70 13.82
C LYS A 28 4.66 -16.35 13.32
N VAL A 29 5.17 -15.24 13.86
CA VAL A 29 4.83 -13.90 13.38
C VAL A 29 5.20 -13.72 11.91
N ALA A 30 6.37 -14.21 11.49
CA ALA A 30 6.80 -14.14 10.10
C ALA A 30 5.88 -14.94 9.16
N ALA A 31 5.53 -16.18 9.56
CA ALA A 31 4.63 -17.04 8.81
C ALA A 31 3.22 -16.45 8.71
N ASP A 32 2.68 -15.91 9.82
CA ASP A 32 1.37 -15.28 9.85
C ASP A 32 1.30 -14.05 8.95
N GLU A 33 2.29 -13.16 9.00
CA GLU A 33 2.34 -12.01 8.10
C GLU A 33 2.40 -12.45 6.63
N ILE A 34 3.21 -13.46 6.28
CA ILE A 34 3.30 -13.98 4.91
C ILE A 34 1.96 -14.55 4.44
N ARG A 35 1.26 -15.32 5.30
CA ARG A 35 -0.08 -15.85 5.01
C ARG A 35 -1.07 -14.72 4.72
N ILE A 36 -1.12 -13.69 5.56
CA ILE A 36 -2.03 -12.56 5.37
C ILE A 36 -1.71 -11.81 4.08
N TRP A 37 -0.43 -11.51 3.80
CA TRP A 37 -0.04 -10.84 2.56
C TRP A 37 -0.33 -11.67 1.31
N THR A 38 -0.23 -13.00 1.40
CA THR A 38 -0.63 -13.91 0.32
C THR A 38 -2.13 -13.79 0.05
N SER A 39 -2.95 -13.75 1.10
CA SER A 39 -4.40 -13.52 1.01
C SER A 39 -4.75 -12.16 0.38
N ILE A 40 -4.05 -11.09 0.78
CA ILE A 40 -4.19 -9.75 0.18
C ILE A 40 -3.86 -9.81 -1.32
N VAL A 41 -2.72 -10.40 -1.70
CA VAL A 41 -2.35 -10.53 -3.12
C VAL A 41 -3.40 -11.30 -3.91
N ALA A 42 -3.97 -12.36 -3.34
CA ALA A 42 -5.04 -13.13 -3.98
C ALA A 42 -6.29 -12.27 -4.24
N ASP A 43 -6.73 -11.47 -3.26
CA ASP A 43 -7.84 -10.52 -3.45
C ASP A 43 -7.55 -9.56 -4.60
N TRP A 44 -6.42 -8.84 -4.54
CA TRP A 44 -6.07 -7.83 -5.53
C TRP A 44 -5.86 -8.43 -6.93
N ARG A 45 -5.34 -9.65 -7.01
CA ARG A 45 -5.18 -10.35 -8.29
C ARG A 45 -6.54 -10.74 -8.86
N SER A 46 -7.41 -11.32 -8.02
CA SER A 46 -8.79 -11.67 -8.40
C SER A 46 -9.49 -10.46 -8.98
N ILE A 47 -9.37 -9.30 -8.34
CA ILE A 47 -10.14 -8.13 -8.76
C ILE A 47 -9.51 -7.39 -9.95
N VAL A 48 -8.18 -7.27 -10.01
CA VAL A 48 -7.52 -6.60 -11.15
C VAL A 48 -7.60 -7.43 -12.43
N SER A 49 -7.46 -8.76 -12.33
CA SER A 49 -7.43 -9.65 -13.50
C SER A 49 -8.76 -10.32 -13.81
N GLY A 50 -9.73 -10.29 -12.89
CA GLY A 50 -10.97 -11.05 -12.97
C GLY A 50 -10.77 -12.57 -12.86
N ARG A 51 -9.58 -13.02 -12.43
CA ARG A 51 -9.17 -14.44 -12.42
C ARG A 51 -8.60 -14.84 -11.07
N GLY A 52 -8.89 -16.08 -10.67
CA GLY A 52 -8.45 -16.65 -9.39
C GLY A 52 -9.52 -16.49 -8.31
N ASN A 53 -9.25 -17.07 -7.14
CA ASN A 53 -10.13 -16.99 -5.99
C ASN A 53 -9.66 -15.88 -5.04
N LYS A 54 -10.61 -15.25 -4.32
CA LYS A 54 -10.29 -14.36 -3.20
C LYS A 54 -9.48 -15.09 -2.14
N GLY A 55 -8.64 -14.35 -1.43
CA GLY A 55 -7.84 -14.86 -0.33
C GLY A 55 -8.71 -15.14 0.90
N VAL A 56 -8.89 -16.42 1.23
CA VAL A 56 -9.69 -16.87 2.38
C VAL A 56 -8.84 -17.16 3.62
N ASP A 57 -7.51 -17.17 3.47
CA ASP A 57 -6.60 -17.58 4.53
C ASP A 57 -6.42 -16.55 5.64
N ALA A 58 -7.05 -15.36 5.55
CA ALA A 58 -6.97 -14.29 6.55
C ALA A 58 -8.29 -13.51 6.59
N THR A 59 -8.70 -13.05 7.78
CA THR A 59 -9.90 -12.24 7.95
C THR A 59 -9.70 -10.82 7.41
N ILE A 60 -10.78 -10.06 7.22
CA ILE A 60 -10.69 -8.64 6.83
C ILE A 60 -9.93 -7.85 7.90
N GLU A 61 -10.18 -8.15 9.18
CA GLU A 61 -9.52 -7.52 10.32
C GLU A 61 -8.01 -7.81 10.33
N ASP A 62 -7.60 -9.05 10.05
CA ASP A 62 -6.18 -9.42 9.92
C ASP A 62 -5.49 -8.61 8.80
N LYS A 63 -6.17 -8.46 7.66
CA LYS A 63 -5.69 -7.68 6.51
C LYS A 63 -5.55 -6.20 6.88
N ILE A 64 -6.54 -5.62 7.55
CA ILE A 64 -6.49 -4.23 8.04
C ILE A 64 -5.34 -4.03 9.03
N ALA A 65 -5.16 -4.97 9.97
CA ALA A 65 -4.10 -4.89 10.97
C ALA A 65 -2.71 -4.89 10.31
N VAL A 66 -2.43 -5.83 9.40
CA VAL A 66 -1.11 -5.91 8.75
C VAL A 66 -0.83 -4.70 7.85
N LEU A 67 -1.86 -4.15 7.20
CA LEU A 67 -1.73 -2.94 6.39
C LEU A 67 -1.47 -1.72 7.28
N THR A 68 -2.14 -1.63 8.43
CA THR A 68 -1.92 -0.57 9.42
C THR A 68 -0.47 -0.58 9.96
N ASP A 69 0.03 -1.75 10.34
CA ASP A 69 1.42 -1.91 10.77
C ASP A 69 2.41 -1.55 9.66
N THR A 70 2.08 -1.90 8.42
CA THR A 70 2.90 -1.55 7.25
C THR A 70 2.95 -0.04 7.01
N ILE A 71 1.83 0.66 7.18
CA ILE A 71 1.76 2.12 7.10
C ILE A 71 2.67 2.74 8.17
N ALA A 72 2.63 2.26 9.41
CA ALA A 72 3.50 2.74 10.48
C ALA A 72 5.00 2.53 10.19
N ARG A 73 5.35 1.40 9.53
CA ARG A 73 6.73 1.14 9.06
C ARG A 73 7.15 2.13 7.97
N TYR A 74 6.25 2.45 7.03
CA TYR A 74 6.51 3.49 6.03
C TYR A 74 6.63 4.89 6.64
N ASP A 75 5.80 5.23 7.64
CA ASP A 75 5.91 6.50 8.36
C ASP A 75 7.26 6.65 9.05
N THR A 76 7.74 5.57 9.67
CA THR A 76 9.07 5.52 10.29
C THR A 76 10.19 5.70 9.25
N ALA A 77 10.08 5.03 8.10
CA ALA A 77 11.05 5.14 7.01
C ALA A 77 11.05 6.55 6.40
N MET A 78 9.87 7.12 6.16
CA MET A 78 9.70 8.48 5.64
C MET A 78 10.30 9.51 6.59
N ALA A 79 10.01 9.40 7.90
CA ALA A 79 10.59 10.28 8.90
C ALA A 79 12.12 10.19 8.95
N LYS A 80 12.69 9.01 8.69
CA LYS A 80 14.15 8.83 8.57
C LYS A 80 14.70 9.54 7.34
N GLU A 81 14.09 9.37 6.16
CA GLU A 81 14.52 10.05 4.93
C GLU A 81 14.38 11.57 5.04
N ILE A 82 13.31 12.06 5.67
CA ILE A 82 13.13 13.50 5.96
C ILE A 82 14.27 14.01 6.83
N ARG A 83 14.62 13.30 7.92
CA ARG A 83 15.76 13.70 8.78
C ARG A 83 17.10 13.69 8.03
N ALA A 84 17.26 12.83 7.04
CA ALA A 84 18.44 12.78 6.18
C ALA A 84 18.43 13.84 5.08
N SER A 85 17.25 14.31 4.66
CA SER A 85 17.11 15.40 3.69
C SER A 85 17.56 16.71 4.35
N GLY A 86 18.37 17.52 3.66
CA GLY A 86 18.97 18.72 4.26
C GLY A 86 17.96 19.68 4.90
N SER A 87 18.43 20.56 5.78
CA SER A 87 17.60 21.45 6.61
C SER A 87 16.55 22.27 5.85
N ARG A 88 16.82 22.61 4.59
CA ARG A 88 15.89 23.32 3.71
C ARG A 88 14.67 22.47 3.32
N ILE A 89 14.87 21.20 2.95
CA ILE A 89 13.78 20.28 2.61
C ILE A 89 12.91 20.01 3.84
N GLN A 90 13.53 19.73 4.98
CA GLN A 90 12.82 19.54 6.26
C GLN A 90 11.92 20.73 6.60
N ARG A 91 12.43 21.95 6.42
CA ARG A 91 11.65 23.16 6.69
C ARG A 91 10.41 23.25 5.81
N TYR A 92 10.54 23.01 4.50
CA TYR A 92 9.38 23.06 3.60
C TYR A 92 8.34 21.98 3.92
N ILE A 93 8.77 20.76 4.24
CA ILE A 93 7.88 19.68 4.66
C ILE A 93 7.12 20.08 5.95
N ASN A 94 7.82 20.63 6.94
CA ASN A 94 7.20 21.10 8.19
C ASN A 94 6.21 22.27 7.98
N MET A 95 6.36 23.03 6.90
CA MET A 95 5.44 24.09 6.51
C MET A 95 4.23 23.57 5.71
N GLY A 96 4.11 22.25 5.50
CA GLY A 96 3.01 21.65 4.74
C GLY A 96 3.16 21.84 3.23
N ALA A 97 4.39 21.99 2.73
CA ALA A 97 4.65 21.99 1.29
C ALA A 97 4.16 20.70 0.65
N ASP A 98 3.37 20.80 -0.41
CA ASP A 98 3.02 19.63 -1.21
C ASP A 98 4.24 19.08 -1.97
N PHE A 99 4.17 17.81 -2.37
CA PHE A 99 5.27 17.14 -3.06
C PHE A 99 5.58 17.73 -4.43
N TYR A 100 4.61 18.36 -5.09
CA TYR A 100 4.83 19.02 -6.37
C TYR A 100 5.75 20.22 -6.19
N MET A 101 5.46 21.08 -5.21
CA MET A 101 6.28 22.23 -4.87
C MET A 101 7.68 21.79 -4.40
N LEU A 102 7.78 20.74 -3.58
CA LEU A 102 9.07 20.20 -3.16
C LEU A 102 9.91 19.72 -4.35
N ARG A 103 9.29 19.06 -5.34
CA ARG A 103 9.98 18.61 -6.55
C ARG A 103 10.43 19.78 -7.43
N VAL A 104 9.62 20.83 -7.55
CA VAL A 104 10.01 22.07 -8.27
C VAL A 104 11.23 22.74 -7.61
N LEU A 105 11.28 22.78 -6.28
CA LEU A 105 12.34 23.47 -5.53
C LEU A 105 13.62 22.65 -5.34
N HIS A 106 13.50 21.33 -5.28
CA HIS A 106 14.58 20.43 -4.88
C HIS A 106 14.92 19.35 -5.89
N GLY A 107 14.21 19.29 -7.02
CA GLY A 107 14.47 18.32 -8.09
C GLY A 107 14.39 16.88 -7.59
N ASP A 108 15.34 16.06 -8.00
CA ASP A 108 15.36 14.62 -7.66
C ASP A 108 15.77 14.36 -6.19
N ALA A 109 16.19 15.39 -5.44
CA ALA A 109 16.58 15.22 -4.03
C ALA A 109 15.39 14.83 -3.12
N ILE A 110 14.15 15.04 -3.58
CA ILE A 110 12.93 14.61 -2.89
C ILE A 110 12.49 13.19 -3.28
N ASP A 111 13.04 12.60 -4.35
CA ASP A 111 12.59 11.31 -4.88
C ASP A 111 12.53 10.17 -3.84
N PRO A 112 13.53 9.99 -2.94
CA PRO A 112 13.44 8.94 -1.92
C PRO A 112 12.24 9.08 -0.97
N ILE A 113 11.89 10.31 -0.59
CA ILE A 113 10.74 10.59 0.29
C ILE A 113 9.44 10.39 -0.51
N PHE A 114 9.41 10.89 -1.76
CA PHE A 114 8.26 10.76 -2.64
C PHE A 114 7.92 9.29 -2.95
N ASP A 115 8.93 8.47 -3.22
CA ASP A 115 8.77 7.03 -3.45
C ASP A 115 8.17 6.32 -2.24
N ILE A 116 8.63 6.66 -1.03
CA ILE A 116 8.07 6.12 0.21
C ILE A 116 6.60 6.55 0.37
N TRP A 117 6.32 7.84 0.16
CA TRP A 117 4.96 8.38 0.27
C TRP A 117 4.01 7.70 -0.71
N GLN A 118 4.39 7.54 -1.99
CA GLN A 118 3.56 6.86 -2.99
C GLN A 118 3.26 5.41 -2.63
N ARG A 119 4.23 4.67 -2.08
CA ARG A 119 4.02 3.28 -1.67
C ARG A 119 3.10 3.22 -0.45
N ARG A 120 3.32 4.10 0.54
CA ARG A 120 2.47 4.23 1.72
C ARG A 120 1.02 4.52 1.35
N ASP A 121 0.80 5.49 0.47
CA ASP A 121 -0.52 5.91 -0.02
C ASP A 121 -1.29 4.74 -0.63
N ARG A 122 -0.62 3.92 -1.45
CA ARG A 122 -1.22 2.68 -1.99
C ARG A 122 -1.59 1.67 -0.91
N ILE A 123 -0.79 1.52 0.16
CA ILE A 123 -1.13 0.63 1.28
C ILE A 123 -2.32 1.19 2.07
N GLU A 124 -2.36 2.50 2.28
CA GLU A 124 -3.47 3.19 2.95
C GLU A 124 -4.77 3.04 2.18
N GLU A 125 -4.75 3.28 0.87
CA GLU A 125 -5.91 3.06 0.01
C GLU A 125 -6.43 1.62 0.10
N MET A 126 -5.54 0.61 0.05
CA MET A 126 -5.94 -0.79 0.22
C MET A 126 -6.60 -1.04 1.58
N ARG A 127 -6.04 -0.49 2.66
CA ARG A 127 -6.57 -0.64 4.03
C ARG A 127 -7.97 -0.02 4.13
N ASP A 128 -8.16 1.16 3.57
CA ASP A 128 -9.41 1.89 3.69
C ASP A 128 -10.52 1.18 2.90
N LEU A 129 -10.21 0.58 1.75
CA LEU A 129 -11.16 -0.26 1.02
C LEU A 129 -11.54 -1.54 1.79
N TYR A 130 -10.61 -2.18 2.50
CA TYR A 130 -10.96 -3.28 3.42
C TYR A 130 -11.84 -2.82 4.59
N ARG A 131 -11.67 -1.59 5.08
CA ARG A 131 -12.53 -1.04 6.14
C ARG A 131 -13.96 -0.80 5.65
N GLU A 132 -14.14 -0.44 4.39
CA GLU A 132 -15.47 -0.29 3.79
C GLU A 132 -16.24 -1.62 3.71
N GLU A 133 -15.56 -2.77 3.78
CA GLU A 133 -16.20 -4.09 3.86
C GLU A 133 -16.69 -4.44 5.27
N LEU A 134 -16.27 -3.70 6.31
CA LEU A 134 -16.73 -3.94 7.68
C LEU A 134 -18.13 -3.34 7.91
N PRO A 135 -18.98 -3.99 8.74
CA PRO A 135 -20.31 -3.48 9.06
C PRO A 135 -20.28 -2.06 9.64
N GLY A 136 -21.11 -1.18 9.09
CA GLY A 136 -21.30 0.17 9.62
C GLY A 136 -20.31 1.24 9.12
N HIS A 137 -19.45 0.93 8.15
CA HIS A 137 -18.61 1.92 7.49
C HIS A 137 -19.32 2.52 6.24
N PRO A 138 -19.70 3.81 6.25
CA PRO A 138 -20.29 4.47 5.09
C PRO A 138 -19.19 4.90 4.11
N GLY A 139 -18.63 3.92 3.40
CA GLY A 139 -17.71 4.17 2.29
C GLY A 139 -18.41 4.80 1.08
N LEU A 140 -17.64 5.41 0.19
CA LEU A 140 -18.12 5.79 -1.14
C LEU A 140 -18.40 4.54 -2.00
N TYR A 141 -17.74 3.44 -1.66
CA TYR A 141 -17.90 2.13 -2.26
C TYR A 141 -18.23 1.11 -1.17
N SER A 142 -18.96 0.05 -1.50
CA SER A 142 -19.26 -1.04 -0.55
C SER A 142 -18.11 -2.06 -0.51
N GLY A 143 -16.87 -1.58 -0.35
CA GLY A 143 -15.67 -2.42 -0.32
C GLY A 143 -14.87 -2.47 -1.62
N ILE A 144 -13.91 -3.39 -1.68
CA ILE A 144 -12.89 -3.42 -2.74
C ILE A 144 -13.50 -3.74 -4.12
N ASP A 145 -14.52 -4.60 -4.16
CA ASP A 145 -15.19 -5.00 -5.40
C ASP A 145 -15.86 -3.79 -6.10
N ASP A 146 -16.60 -2.97 -5.35
CA ASP A 146 -17.32 -1.80 -5.87
C ASP A 146 -16.37 -0.72 -6.38
N TYR A 147 -15.32 -0.40 -5.62
CA TYR A 147 -14.29 0.57 -6.02
C TYR A 147 -13.65 0.16 -7.35
N LEU A 148 -13.29 -1.12 -7.50
CA LEU A 148 -12.62 -1.59 -8.70
C LEU A 148 -13.56 -1.73 -9.89
N ALA A 149 -14.83 -2.11 -9.69
CA ALA A 149 -15.85 -2.10 -10.74
C ALA A 149 -16.01 -0.69 -11.34
N PHE A 150 -16.08 0.34 -10.49
CA PHE A 150 -16.13 1.74 -10.92
C PHE A 150 -14.90 2.12 -11.76
N HIS A 151 -13.70 1.78 -11.30
CA HIS A 151 -12.47 2.08 -12.03
C HIS A 151 -12.29 1.27 -13.32
N GLN A 152 -12.84 0.06 -13.41
CA GLN A 152 -12.89 -0.71 -14.66
C GLN A 152 -13.81 -0.05 -15.67
N GLN A 153 -15.01 0.37 -15.25
CA GLN A 153 -15.96 1.10 -16.10
C GLN A 153 -15.33 2.38 -16.65
N LEU A 154 -14.69 3.20 -15.80
CA LEU A 154 -14.01 4.42 -16.24
C LEU A 154 -12.92 4.16 -17.30
N ARG A 155 -12.22 3.02 -17.24
CA ARG A 155 -11.22 2.67 -18.25
C ARG A 155 -11.87 2.24 -19.55
N ALA A 156 -12.94 1.44 -19.50
CA ALA A 156 -13.72 1.05 -20.67
C ALA A 156 -14.26 2.30 -21.40
N ASP A 157 -14.91 3.21 -20.67
CA ASP A 157 -15.45 4.47 -21.21
C ASP A 157 -14.36 5.33 -21.87
N ARG A 158 -13.16 5.39 -21.28
CA ARG A 158 -12.02 6.12 -21.86
C ARG A 158 -11.48 5.46 -23.13
N GLN A 159 -11.51 4.13 -23.21
CA GLN A 159 -11.09 3.41 -24.41
C GLN A 159 -12.09 3.60 -25.55
N GLU A 160 -13.40 3.52 -25.24
CA GLU A 160 -14.47 3.78 -26.21
C GLU A 160 -14.38 5.20 -26.77
N ARG A 161 -14.21 6.21 -25.92
CA ARG A 161 -14.03 7.61 -26.36
C ARG A 161 -12.77 7.87 -27.18
N LYS A 162 -11.75 7.02 -27.08
CA LYS A 162 -10.54 7.11 -27.91
C LYS A 162 -10.68 6.38 -29.25
N ALA A 163 -11.62 5.44 -29.35
CA ALA A 163 -11.88 4.64 -30.53
C ALA A 163 -12.96 5.26 -31.45
N ALA A 164 -13.81 6.14 -30.91
CA ALA A 164 -14.77 6.98 -31.63
C ALA A 164 -14.12 8.26 -32.16
#